data_AF-A0A2E6N6J2-F1
#
_entry.id   AF-A0A2E6N6J2-F1
#
_cell.length_a   1.000
_cell.length_b   1.000
_cell.length_c   1.000
_cell.angle_alpha   90.00
_cell.angle_beta   90.00
_cell.angle_gamma   90.00
#
_symmetry.space_group_name_H-M   'P 1'
#
loop_
_entity.id
_entity.type
_entity.pdbx_description
1 polymer ?
#
loop_
_entity_poly.entity_id
_entity_poly.type
_entity_poly.pdbx_seq_one_letter_code
_entity_poly.pdbx_strand_id
1 'polypeptide(L)'
;MPKKNDFSYQAEQDVHRITLYNTVYPEHQHRHRKNRLYLHFDFACFYAQVEQLRKNMYGVPLIIGGWRKENGTVKGIVATSSYEARSMGIKTGMSAYEAYKRCPYICMLQVDYASYTAISTQVHHIMNRYSHQIERYSMDEYFMDASFLLAKEELQIQTFAQQLQRDIVETTGLYGSIGIARSKTYAKLASGLNKPKGISLVLSNEDERMYIHPLPLKEVWGVGRRRYEHLLAEGYQRIRDVVKHNEPNTFIRLFGPHFGRMLFETITGQDQGRILEENYEYSPKWGVSYGHTFSEGSTDPEAIKGELAIGIEMICYRMRAYSIRSSSFGGHIGFDKNNYPNIGFRFVTPSFTYITKYVYDECMKELAELIESFCHRKIAIRNLTISTQNMDKTSQMNLFFRDEAEHIQRYQAIDRINNRYGKGTVQTARSLYRVQGNTHFLERNSG
;
A
#
# COMPACT_ATOMS: atom_id res chain seq x y z
N MET A 1 6.60 26.00 18.16
CA MET A 1 5.96 24.70 17.86
C MET A 1 5.76 23.95 19.16
N PRO A 2 4.55 23.51 19.53
CA PRO A 2 4.38 22.71 20.73
C PRO A 2 5.13 21.38 20.53
N LYS A 3 5.93 20.97 21.52
CA LYS A 3 6.60 19.65 21.53
C LYS A 3 5.52 18.58 21.32
N LYS A 4 5.60 17.80 20.23
CA LYS A 4 4.79 16.59 20.05
C LYS A 4 4.93 15.76 21.33
N ASN A 5 3.83 15.45 22.00
CA ASN A 5 3.85 14.56 23.14
C ASN A 5 4.42 13.20 22.68
N ASP A 6 5.54 12.80 23.28
CA ASP A 6 6.36 11.61 22.99
C ASP A 6 5.65 10.26 23.26
N PHE A 7 4.33 10.27 23.34
CA PHE A 7 3.47 9.14 23.73
C PHE A 7 2.33 8.87 22.75
N SER A 8 2.18 9.71 21.71
CA SER A 8 1.09 9.57 20.75
C SER A 8 1.16 8.22 20.04
N TYR A 9 0.01 7.59 19.82
CA TYR A 9 -0.08 6.38 19.01
C TYR A 9 0.54 6.59 17.63
N GLN A 10 1.34 5.63 17.20
CA GLN A 10 1.97 5.59 15.87
C GLN A 10 1.27 4.52 15.03
N ALA A 11 -0.03 4.71 14.79
CA ALA A 11 -0.90 3.71 14.15
C ALA A 11 -0.44 3.30 12.74
N GLU A 12 0.39 4.12 12.12
CA GLU A 12 0.88 4.00 10.74
C GLU A 12 2.30 3.42 10.66
N GLN A 13 2.96 3.23 11.80
CA GLN A 13 4.26 2.58 11.82
C GLN A 13 4.13 1.13 11.33
N ASP A 14 4.97 0.75 10.37
CA ASP A 14 4.93 -0.56 9.68
C ASP A 14 3.62 -0.85 8.93
N VAL A 15 2.88 0.21 8.56
CA VAL A 15 1.71 0.09 7.69
C VAL A 15 2.11 0.53 6.28
N HIS A 16 2.05 -0.40 5.34
CA HIS A 16 1.86 -0.01 3.95
C HIS A 16 0.40 0.38 3.80
N ARG A 17 0.13 1.68 3.66
CA ARG A 17 -1.16 2.13 3.14
C ARG A 17 -1.22 1.56 1.73
N ILE A 18 -1.92 0.43 1.56
CA ILE A 18 -2.35 0.00 0.24
C ILE A 18 -3.09 1.20 -0.30
N THR A 19 -2.54 1.73 -1.38
CA THR A 19 -3.03 2.85 -2.15
C THR A 19 -4.53 2.99 -1.98
N LEU A 20 -4.94 3.98 -1.20
CA LEU A 20 -6.35 4.26 -1.11
C LEU A 20 -6.78 4.57 -2.54
N TYR A 21 -7.84 3.94 -3.03
CA TYR A 21 -8.50 4.29 -4.29
C TYR A 21 -9.19 5.67 -4.14
N ASN A 22 -8.49 6.63 -3.55
CA ASN A 22 -8.81 8.01 -3.20
C ASN A 22 -9.32 8.84 -4.38
N THR A 23 -9.23 8.24 -5.53
CA THR A 23 -9.20 8.86 -6.83
C THR A 23 -10.45 8.39 -7.60
N VAL A 24 -11.02 7.25 -7.17
CA VAL A 24 -12.20 6.59 -7.72
C VAL A 24 -13.41 6.89 -6.81
N TYR A 25 -13.27 6.74 -5.49
CA TYR A 25 -14.42 6.81 -4.56
C TYR A 25 -15.29 8.07 -4.69
N PRO A 26 -16.64 7.95 -4.70
CA PRO A 26 -17.55 9.08 -4.89
C PRO A 26 -17.34 10.26 -3.94
N GLU A 27 -17.04 9.99 -2.67
CA GLU A 27 -16.82 11.02 -1.65
C GLU A 27 -15.56 11.86 -1.90
N HIS A 28 -14.61 11.32 -2.67
CA HIS A 28 -13.38 11.99 -3.03
C HIS A 28 -13.47 12.68 -4.40
N GLN A 29 -14.66 12.72 -5.01
CA GLN A 29 -14.92 13.46 -6.25
C GLN A 29 -15.34 14.91 -5.92
N HIS A 30 -14.95 15.87 -6.75
CA HIS A 30 -15.52 17.22 -6.71
C HIS A 30 -17.03 17.17 -6.96
N ARG A 31 -17.81 17.93 -6.18
CA ARG A 31 -19.27 18.02 -6.37
C ARG A 31 -19.65 18.81 -7.62
N HIS A 32 -18.80 19.74 -8.04
CA HIS A 32 -19.01 20.59 -9.21
C HIS A 32 -17.97 20.28 -10.27
N ARG A 33 -18.42 20.09 -11.51
CA ARG A 33 -17.55 19.96 -12.67
C ARG A 33 -17.00 21.34 -13.03
N LYS A 34 -15.69 21.51 -12.88
CA LYS A 34 -14.93 22.68 -13.34
C LYS A 34 -13.73 22.17 -14.11
N ASN A 35 -13.25 22.96 -15.06
CA ASN A 35 -11.98 22.67 -15.71
C ASN A 35 -10.88 22.69 -14.65
N ARG A 36 -10.05 21.66 -14.66
CA ARG A 36 -8.95 21.46 -13.74
C ARG A 36 -7.73 20.98 -14.49
N LEU A 37 -6.58 21.22 -13.89
CA LEU A 37 -5.34 20.62 -14.32
C LEU A 37 -4.71 19.92 -13.13
N TYR A 38 -4.28 18.68 -13.33
CA TYR A 38 -3.62 17.87 -12.33
C TYR A 38 -2.20 17.61 -12.78
N LEU A 39 -1.27 17.71 -11.84
CA LEU A 39 0.11 17.29 -12.02
C LEU A 39 0.32 16.02 -11.19
N HIS A 40 0.90 14.99 -11.80
CA HIS A 40 1.36 13.78 -11.13
C HIS A 40 2.86 13.65 -11.27
N PHE A 41 3.56 13.51 -10.14
CA PHE A 41 4.98 13.21 -10.08
C PHE A 41 5.18 11.78 -9.56
N ASP A 42 6.10 11.03 -10.18
CA ASP A 42 6.38 9.63 -9.87
C ASP A 42 7.88 9.36 -10.03
N PHE A 43 8.54 8.90 -8.95
CA PHE A 43 9.95 8.56 -8.99
C PHE A 43 10.25 7.36 -9.90
N ALA A 44 11.36 7.43 -10.62
CA ALA A 44 11.83 6.33 -11.41
C ALA A 44 12.42 5.22 -10.51
N CYS A 45 11.78 4.06 -10.37
CA CYS A 45 12.29 2.96 -9.53
C CYS A 45 12.77 3.39 -8.13
N PHE A 46 11.95 4.16 -7.40
CA PHE A 46 12.30 4.90 -6.19
C PHE A 46 13.30 4.21 -5.25
N TYR A 47 12.94 3.08 -4.61
CA TYR A 47 13.84 2.45 -3.62
C TYR A 47 15.17 2.01 -4.25
N ALA A 48 15.18 1.56 -5.51
CA ALA A 48 16.43 1.20 -6.18
C ALA A 48 17.33 2.41 -6.41
N GLN A 49 16.74 3.53 -6.83
CA GLN A 49 17.46 4.80 -7.00
C GLN A 49 18.05 5.32 -5.67
N VAL A 50 17.31 5.21 -4.57
CA VAL A 50 17.79 5.57 -3.23
C VAL A 50 19.02 4.74 -2.87
N GLU A 51 18.95 3.42 -3.05
CA GLU A 51 20.08 2.54 -2.74
C GLU A 51 21.28 2.77 -3.68
N GLN A 52 21.04 3.03 -4.97
CA GLN A 52 22.10 3.40 -5.92
C GLN A 52 22.84 4.65 -5.48
N LEU A 53 22.12 5.69 -5.05
CA LEU A 53 22.71 6.92 -4.53
C LEU A 53 23.51 6.67 -3.24
N ARG A 54 22.91 6.00 -2.26
CA ARG A 54 23.50 5.79 -0.93
C ARG A 54 24.74 4.88 -0.96
N LYS A 55 24.74 3.88 -1.84
CA LYS A 55 25.80 2.87 -1.92
C LYS A 55 26.72 3.06 -3.14
N ASN A 56 26.53 4.14 -3.90
CA ASN A 56 27.26 4.43 -5.13
C ASN A 56 27.25 3.25 -6.13
N MET A 57 26.05 2.71 -6.39
CA MET A 57 25.84 1.51 -7.22
C MET A 57 25.16 1.80 -8.57
N TYR A 58 25.37 2.99 -9.12
CA TYR A 58 24.85 3.33 -10.45
C TYR A 58 25.39 2.39 -11.53
N GLY A 59 24.56 1.97 -12.48
CA GLY A 59 24.94 1.02 -13.52
C GLY A 59 24.93 -0.45 -13.09
N VAL A 60 24.78 -0.74 -11.78
CA VAL A 60 24.70 -2.11 -11.27
C VAL A 60 23.24 -2.56 -11.25
N PRO A 61 22.89 -3.71 -11.85
CA PRO A 61 21.54 -4.24 -11.77
C PRO A 61 21.27 -4.69 -10.34
N LEU A 62 20.30 -4.04 -9.71
CA LEU A 62 19.85 -4.34 -8.36
C LEU A 62 18.33 -4.47 -8.24
N ILE A 63 17.90 -5.24 -7.24
CA ILE A 63 16.53 -5.38 -6.78
C ILE A 63 16.43 -5.12 -5.29
N ILE A 64 15.25 -4.66 -4.85
CA ILE A 64 14.89 -4.54 -3.43
C ILE A 64 13.91 -5.67 -3.07
N GLY A 65 14.15 -6.34 -1.94
CA GLY A 65 13.29 -7.37 -1.35
C GLY A 65 13.74 -8.83 -1.51
N GLY A 66 14.85 -9.08 -2.21
CA GLY A 66 15.45 -10.42 -2.34
C GLY A 66 16.58 -10.66 -1.33
N TRP A 67 16.80 -11.90 -0.92
CA TRP A 67 17.99 -12.30 -0.15
C TRP A 67 18.43 -13.72 -0.49
N ARG A 68 19.62 -14.08 -0.03
CA ARG A 68 20.15 -15.45 -0.07
C ARG A 68 20.19 -16.03 1.34
N LYS A 69 19.80 -17.29 1.47
CA LYS A 69 20.10 -18.09 2.66
C LYS A 69 21.59 -18.44 2.70
N GLU A 70 22.07 -18.88 3.86
CA GLU A 70 23.43 -19.40 4.04
C GLU A 70 23.75 -20.54 3.06
N ASN A 71 22.77 -21.41 2.78
CA ASN A 71 22.89 -22.49 1.80
C ASN A 71 22.80 -22.03 0.32
N GLY A 72 22.85 -20.72 0.05
CA GLY A 72 22.82 -20.14 -1.29
C GLY A 72 21.43 -20.01 -1.93
N THR A 73 20.37 -20.55 -1.30
CA THR A 73 19.00 -20.47 -1.85
C THR A 73 18.50 -19.04 -1.89
N VAL A 74 18.03 -18.58 -3.05
CA VAL A 74 17.43 -17.25 -3.22
C VAL A 74 15.97 -17.26 -2.78
N LYS A 75 15.59 -16.27 -1.96
CA LYS A 75 14.23 -16.08 -1.46
C LYS A 75 13.79 -14.63 -1.61
N GLY A 76 12.47 -14.44 -1.53
CA GLY A 76 11.83 -13.14 -1.58
C GLY A 76 11.22 -12.77 -2.93
N ILE A 77 10.80 -11.51 -3.03
CA ILE A 77 10.09 -10.93 -4.17
C ILE A 77 10.76 -9.61 -4.55
N VAL A 78 10.73 -9.29 -5.83
CA VAL A 78 11.19 -7.99 -6.34
C VAL A 78 10.15 -6.94 -5.98
N ALA A 79 10.37 -6.21 -4.90
CA ALA A 79 9.54 -5.06 -4.51
C ALA A 79 9.74 -3.89 -5.49
N THR A 80 10.99 -3.64 -5.87
CA THR A 80 11.33 -2.79 -7.02
C THR A 80 12.64 -3.24 -7.64
N SER A 81 12.89 -2.80 -8.87
CA SER A 81 14.08 -3.10 -9.65
C SER A 81 14.61 -1.83 -10.31
N SER A 82 15.93 -1.70 -10.32
CA SER A 82 16.69 -0.69 -11.08
C SER A 82 16.41 -0.79 -12.59
N TYR A 83 16.69 0.28 -13.35
CA TYR A 83 16.49 0.26 -14.81
C TYR A 83 17.41 -0.73 -15.52
N GLU A 84 18.63 -0.90 -15.00
CA GLU A 84 19.59 -1.90 -15.44
C GLU A 84 19.00 -3.31 -15.30
N ALA A 85 18.39 -3.63 -14.16
CA ALA A 85 17.69 -4.90 -13.98
C ALA A 85 16.44 -5.03 -14.87
N ARG A 86 15.67 -3.94 -15.06
CA ARG A 86 14.49 -3.93 -15.95
C ARG A 86 14.84 -4.21 -17.40
N SER A 87 15.98 -3.71 -17.87
CA SER A 87 16.49 -3.98 -19.22
C SER A 87 16.72 -5.47 -19.48
N MET A 88 17.01 -6.23 -18.41
CA MET A 88 17.16 -7.69 -18.41
C MET A 88 15.82 -8.43 -18.22
N GLY A 89 14.71 -7.71 -18.30
CA GLY A 89 13.36 -8.24 -18.15
C GLY A 89 12.95 -8.54 -16.71
N ILE A 90 13.70 -8.11 -15.69
CA ILE A 90 13.31 -8.24 -14.29
C ILE A 90 12.21 -7.21 -13.99
N LYS A 91 11.15 -7.63 -13.31
CA LYS A 91 9.95 -6.81 -13.08
C LYS A 91 9.55 -6.84 -11.62
N THR A 92 8.94 -5.76 -11.14
CA THR A 92 8.27 -5.74 -9.84
C THR A 92 7.23 -6.86 -9.74
N GLY A 93 7.16 -7.52 -8.58
CA GLY A 93 6.29 -8.65 -8.32
C GLY A 93 6.83 -10.01 -8.77
N MET A 94 7.96 -10.06 -9.50
CA MET A 94 8.66 -11.30 -9.84
C MET A 94 9.32 -11.90 -8.58
N SER A 95 9.47 -13.23 -8.51
CA SER A 95 10.25 -13.82 -7.43
C SER A 95 11.73 -13.44 -7.55
N ALA A 96 12.43 -13.27 -6.42
CA ALA A 96 13.86 -12.98 -6.43
C ALA A 96 14.67 -14.11 -7.10
N TYR A 97 14.17 -15.35 -7.03
CA TYR A 97 14.78 -16.50 -7.71
C TYR A 97 14.68 -16.39 -9.24
N GLU A 98 13.53 -16.00 -9.79
CA GLU A 98 13.40 -15.74 -11.23
C GLU A 98 14.28 -14.56 -11.68
N ALA A 99 14.39 -13.51 -10.86
CA ALA A 99 15.29 -12.39 -11.13
C ALA A 99 16.77 -12.85 -11.17
N TYR A 100 17.19 -13.67 -10.20
CA TYR A 100 18.53 -14.27 -10.17
C TYR A 100 18.79 -15.19 -11.38
N LYS A 101 17.79 -15.96 -11.82
CA LYS A 101 17.92 -16.77 -13.05
C LYS A 101 18.18 -15.92 -14.29
N ARG A 102 17.57 -14.73 -14.37
CA ARG A 102 17.77 -13.79 -15.49
C ARG A 102 19.11 -13.05 -15.39
N CYS A 103 19.54 -12.72 -14.17
CA CYS A 103 20.79 -12.03 -13.89
C CYS A 103 21.48 -12.67 -12.67
N PRO A 104 22.41 -13.62 -12.86
CA PRO A 104 23.07 -14.30 -11.74
C PRO A 104 23.88 -13.37 -10.82
N TYR A 105 24.35 -12.24 -11.34
CA TYR A 105 25.09 -11.22 -10.59
C TYR A 105 24.18 -10.09 -10.06
N ILE A 106 22.86 -10.28 -10.05
CA ILE A 106 21.91 -9.28 -9.52
C ILE A 106 22.22 -8.97 -8.06
N CYS A 107 22.37 -7.67 -7.75
CA CYS A 107 22.49 -7.24 -6.37
C CYS A 107 21.12 -7.26 -5.71
N MET A 108 21.01 -7.91 -4.55
CA MET A 108 19.75 -8.02 -3.81
C MET A 108 19.89 -7.29 -2.49
N LEU A 109 19.12 -6.21 -2.33
CA LEU A 109 19.11 -5.39 -1.13
C LEU A 109 17.78 -5.55 -0.38
N GLN A 110 17.81 -5.36 0.93
CA GLN A 110 16.61 -5.31 1.76
C GLN A 110 16.03 -3.88 1.80
N VAL A 111 14.78 -3.77 2.23
CA VAL A 111 14.06 -2.49 2.33
C VAL A 111 14.60 -1.68 3.51
N ASP A 112 14.99 -0.42 3.25
CA ASP A 112 15.33 0.57 4.27
C ASP A 112 14.26 1.68 4.32
N TYR A 113 13.23 1.44 5.13
CA TYR A 113 12.04 2.30 5.16
C TYR A 113 12.34 3.71 5.71
N ALA A 114 13.27 3.82 6.64
CA ALA A 114 13.66 5.09 7.25
C ALA A 114 14.26 6.03 6.19
N SER A 115 15.17 5.51 5.37
CA SER A 115 15.80 6.29 4.29
C SER A 115 14.78 6.69 3.21
N TYR A 116 13.88 5.79 2.85
CA TYR A 116 12.83 6.08 1.86
C TYR A 116 11.84 7.14 2.37
N THR A 117 11.48 7.06 3.66
CA THR A 117 10.62 8.05 4.32
C THR A 117 11.28 9.43 4.35
N ALA A 118 12.56 9.50 4.72
CA ALA A 118 13.29 10.78 4.79
C ALA A 118 13.28 11.51 3.44
N ILE A 119 13.53 10.81 2.33
CA ILE A 119 13.52 11.38 0.98
C ILE A 119 12.10 11.78 0.57
N SER A 120 11.09 10.93 0.83
CA SER A 120 9.68 11.28 0.60
C SER A 120 9.29 12.56 1.36
N THR A 121 9.74 12.72 2.61
CA THR A 121 9.49 13.95 3.38
C THR A 121 10.13 15.18 2.72
N GLN A 122 11.35 15.10 2.20
CA GLN A 122 11.99 16.22 1.48
C GLN A 122 11.17 16.64 0.26
N VAL A 123 10.71 15.68 -0.55
CA VAL A 123 9.90 15.94 -1.75
C VAL A 123 8.57 16.58 -1.39
N HIS A 124 7.93 16.11 -0.32
CA HIS A 124 6.70 16.72 0.17
C HIS A 124 6.90 18.21 0.52
N HIS A 125 8.03 18.57 1.14
CA HIS A 125 8.37 19.97 1.42
C HIS A 125 8.58 20.78 0.14
N ILE A 126 9.24 20.20 -0.87
CA ILE A 126 9.42 20.85 -2.17
C ILE A 126 8.06 21.11 -2.82
N MET A 127 7.20 20.09 -2.92
CA MET A 127 5.87 20.18 -3.52
C MET A 127 5.01 21.27 -2.86
N ASN A 128 5.09 21.41 -1.52
CA ASN A 128 4.37 22.44 -0.76
C ASN A 128 4.79 23.88 -1.11
N ARG A 129 5.99 24.09 -1.68
CA ARG A 129 6.41 25.42 -2.17
C ARG A 129 5.72 25.81 -3.47
N TYR A 130 5.24 24.83 -4.24
CA TYR A 130 4.63 25.03 -5.55
C TYR A 130 3.09 25.09 -5.49
N SER A 131 2.46 24.36 -4.57
CA SER A 131 1.01 24.42 -4.35
C SER A 131 0.67 23.97 -2.93
N HIS A 132 -0.39 24.53 -2.37
CA HIS A 132 -0.96 24.09 -1.09
C HIS A 132 -1.88 22.87 -1.25
N GLN A 133 -2.33 22.58 -2.47
CA GLN A 133 -3.19 21.44 -2.78
C GLN A 133 -2.34 20.31 -3.34
N ILE A 134 -1.71 19.56 -2.44
CA ILE A 134 -0.90 18.38 -2.77
C ILE A 134 -1.40 17.15 -2.03
N GLU A 135 -1.30 16.00 -2.69
CA GLU A 135 -1.63 14.70 -2.14
C GLU A 135 -0.42 13.79 -2.29
N ARG A 136 0.12 13.32 -1.17
CA ARG A 136 1.08 12.22 -1.17
C ARG A 136 0.31 10.92 -1.34
N TYR A 137 0.38 10.34 -2.54
CA TYR A 137 -0.37 9.13 -2.88
C TYR A 137 0.34 7.87 -2.38
N SER A 138 1.67 7.85 -2.48
CA SER A 138 2.57 6.85 -1.91
C SER A 138 3.87 7.52 -1.48
N MET A 139 4.86 6.76 -1.01
CA MET A 139 6.17 7.33 -0.69
C MET A 139 6.87 7.95 -1.91
N ASP A 140 6.54 7.45 -3.10
CA ASP A 140 7.20 7.76 -4.36
C ASP A 140 6.34 8.55 -5.36
N GLU A 141 5.07 8.79 -5.06
CA GLU A 141 4.11 9.43 -5.97
C GLU A 141 3.34 10.57 -5.29
N TYR A 142 3.16 11.66 -6.04
CA TYR A 142 2.47 12.86 -5.59
C TYR A 142 1.51 13.35 -6.66
N PHE A 143 0.33 13.81 -6.23
CA PHE A 143 -0.56 14.62 -7.04
C PHE A 143 -0.58 16.06 -6.55
N MET A 144 -0.83 16.98 -7.47
CA MET A 144 -0.97 18.41 -7.21
C MET A 144 -2.12 18.97 -8.05
N ASP A 145 -2.93 19.84 -7.45
CA ASP A 145 -3.87 20.69 -8.21
C ASP A 145 -3.03 21.79 -8.87
N ALA A 146 -2.95 21.72 -10.19
CA ALA A 146 -2.23 22.65 -11.06
C ALA A 146 -3.20 23.58 -11.80
N SER A 147 -4.45 23.73 -11.34
CA SER A 147 -5.48 24.51 -12.03
C SER A 147 -5.13 26.00 -12.14
N PHE A 148 -4.23 26.51 -11.31
CA PHE A 148 -3.67 27.87 -11.45
C PHE A 148 -2.86 28.07 -12.74
N LEU A 149 -2.52 26.99 -13.44
CA LEU A 149 -1.86 27.01 -14.75
C LEU A 149 -2.82 26.95 -15.94
N LEU A 150 -4.14 26.81 -15.74
CA LEU A 150 -5.11 26.64 -16.84
C LEU A 150 -5.09 27.78 -17.87
N ALA A 151 -4.77 29.00 -17.43
CA ALA A 151 -4.72 30.17 -18.30
C ALA A 151 -3.31 30.44 -18.87
N LYS A 152 -2.36 29.52 -18.67
CA LYS A 152 -0.97 29.67 -19.10
C LYS A 152 -0.75 28.97 -20.44
N GLU A 153 0.22 29.47 -21.19
CA GLU A 153 0.65 28.82 -22.43
C GLU A 153 1.40 27.52 -22.12
N GLU A 154 1.39 26.58 -23.07
CA GLU A 154 2.03 25.27 -22.92
C GLU A 154 3.51 25.38 -22.51
N LEU A 155 4.27 26.31 -23.09
CA LEU A 155 5.68 26.55 -22.75
C LEU A 155 5.87 26.95 -21.28
N GLN A 156 4.93 27.73 -20.72
CA GLN A 156 4.98 28.14 -19.32
C GLN A 156 4.69 26.96 -18.39
N ILE A 157 3.72 26.11 -18.76
CA ILE A 157 3.39 24.87 -18.03
C ILE A 157 4.59 23.91 -18.05
N GLN A 158 5.24 23.76 -19.22
CA GLN A 158 6.43 22.94 -19.37
C GLN A 158 7.58 23.46 -18.50
N THR A 159 7.81 24.77 -18.51
CA THR A 159 8.85 25.42 -17.70
C THR A 159 8.60 25.20 -16.20
N PHE A 160 7.35 25.34 -15.76
CA PHE A 160 6.95 25.05 -14.38
C PHE A 160 7.27 23.60 -13.99
N ALA A 161 6.91 22.62 -14.84
CA ALA A 161 7.19 21.21 -14.59
C ALA A 161 8.71 20.93 -14.55
N GLN A 162 9.48 21.54 -15.45
CA GLN A 162 10.93 21.41 -15.47
C GLN A 162 11.58 22.00 -14.21
N GLN A 163 11.12 23.15 -13.73
CA GLN A 163 11.59 23.76 -12.50
C GLN A 163 11.36 22.82 -11.30
N LEU A 164 10.14 22.31 -11.17
CA LEU A 164 9.80 21.36 -10.10
C LEU A 164 10.68 20.10 -10.17
N GLN A 165 10.85 19.53 -11.35
CA GLN A 165 11.69 18.34 -11.54
C GLN A 165 13.15 18.62 -11.18
N ARG A 166 13.70 19.78 -11.57
CA ARG A 166 15.07 20.21 -11.23
C ARG A 166 15.23 20.35 -9.72
N ASP A 167 14.33 21.06 -9.04
CA ASP A 167 14.38 21.24 -7.59
C ASP A 167 14.38 19.90 -6.83
N ILE A 168 13.57 18.93 -7.29
CA ILE A 168 13.53 17.57 -6.73
C ILE A 168 14.89 16.88 -6.92
N VAL A 169 15.45 16.92 -8.11
CA VAL A 169 16.75 16.29 -8.43
C VAL A 169 17.88 16.95 -7.64
N GLU A 170 17.93 18.27 -7.58
CA GLU A 170 18.97 19.02 -6.86
C GLU A 170 18.92 18.75 -5.35
N THR A 171 17.72 18.61 -4.78
CA THR A 171 17.57 18.36 -3.34
C THR A 171 17.80 16.90 -2.96
N THR A 172 17.30 15.96 -3.76
CA THR A 172 17.28 14.53 -3.40
C THR A 172 18.34 13.69 -4.10
N GLY A 173 18.92 14.19 -5.19
CA GLY A 173 19.77 13.42 -6.10
C GLY A 173 19.00 12.41 -6.97
N LEU A 174 17.67 12.36 -6.86
CA LEU A 174 16.83 11.36 -7.51
C LEU A 174 15.94 11.98 -8.57
N TYR A 175 15.66 11.22 -9.63
CA TYR A 175 14.83 11.67 -10.74
C TYR A 175 13.50 10.93 -10.82
N GLY A 176 12.51 11.59 -11.44
CA GLY A 176 11.19 11.03 -11.71
C GLY A 176 10.56 11.68 -12.92
N SER A 177 9.38 11.20 -13.27
CA SER A 177 8.59 11.71 -14.38
C SER A 177 7.42 12.54 -13.89
N ILE A 178 7.03 13.52 -14.71
CA ILE A 178 5.86 14.37 -14.47
C ILE A 178 4.85 14.18 -15.59
N GLY A 179 3.59 13.99 -15.22
CA GLY A 179 2.45 14.01 -16.14
C GLY A 179 1.49 15.12 -15.75
N ILE A 180 1.05 15.91 -16.73
CA ILE A 180 0.07 16.98 -16.51
C ILE A 180 -1.14 16.72 -17.41
N ALA A 181 -2.33 16.63 -16.82
CA ALA A 181 -3.56 16.40 -17.59
C ALA A 181 -4.81 16.99 -16.93
N ARG A 182 -5.94 16.95 -17.63
CA ARG A 182 -7.24 17.50 -17.18
C ARG A 182 -8.02 16.60 -16.23
N SER A 183 -7.58 15.35 -16.08
CA SER A 183 -8.10 14.39 -15.10
C SER A 183 -6.95 13.81 -14.28
N LYS A 184 -7.25 13.36 -13.07
CA LYS A 184 -6.22 12.81 -12.17
C LYS A 184 -5.73 11.46 -12.69
N THR A 185 -6.61 10.65 -13.24
CA THR A 185 -6.27 9.40 -13.93
C THR A 185 -5.31 9.66 -15.09
N TYR A 186 -5.64 10.63 -15.95
CA TYR A 186 -4.84 10.91 -17.14
C TYR A 186 -3.49 11.54 -16.77
N ALA A 187 -3.41 12.34 -15.70
CA ALA A 187 -2.12 12.86 -15.23
C ALA A 187 -1.20 11.71 -14.78
N LYS A 188 -1.75 10.72 -14.06
CA LYS A 188 -1.01 9.51 -13.69
C LYS A 188 -0.52 8.74 -14.93
N LEU A 189 -1.40 8.49 -15.90
CA LEU A 189 -1.03 7.81 -17.15
C LEU A 189 0.04 8.59 -17.94
N ALA A 190 -0.11 9.91 -18.04
CA ALA A 190 0.81 10.80 -18.74
C ALA A 190 2.23 10.73 -18.17
N SER A 191 2.36 10.67 -16.84
CA SER A 191 3.67 10.53 -16.17
C SER A 191 4.38 9.22 -16.52
N GLY A 192 3.63 8.19 -16.95
CA GLY A 192 4.15 6.91 -17.39
C GLY A 192 4.72 6.90 -18.81
N LEU A 193 4.30 7.84 -19.68
CA LEU A 193 4.62 7.83 -21.11
C LEU A 193 6.11 8.00 -21.40
N ASN A 194 6.77 8.90 -20.69
CA ASN A 194 8.17 9.29 -20.93
C ASN A 194 9.07 8.95 -19.72
N LYS A 195 8.79 7.86 -19.00
CA LYS A 195 9.70 7.39 -17.93
C LYS A 195 11.09 7.06 -18.52
N PRO A 196 12.19 7.34 -17.79
CA PRO A 196 12.25 7.65 -16.36
C PRO A 196 12.32 9.13 -15.95
N LYS A 197 12.62 10.04 -16.88
CA LYS A 197 12.94 11.46 -16.58
C LYS A 197 12.07 12.44 -17.37
N GLY A 198 11.03 11.95 -18.05
CA GLY A 198 10.24 12.77 -18.96
C GLY A 198 9.15 13.57 -18.29
N ILE A 199 8.74 14.62 -18.99
CA ILE A 199 7.58 15.45 -18.71
C ILE A 199 6.59 15.24 -19.85
N SER A 200 5.34 14.94 -19.55
CA SER A 200 4.28 14.73 -20.54
C SER A 200 3.12 15.68 -20.27
N LEU A 201 2.76 16.49 -21.26
CA LEU A 201 1.63 17.42 -21.19
C LEU A 201 0.49 16.85 -22.04
N VAL A 202 -0.68 16.68 -21.43
CA VAL A 202 -1.91 16.21 -22.08
C VAL A 202 -3.00 17.25 -21.80
N LEU A 203 -3.02 18.31 -22.60
CA LEU A 203 -3.77 19.54 -22.30
C LEU A 203 -5.05 19.67 -23.13
N SER A 204 -5.16 18.93 -24.24
CA SER A 204 -6.27 18.96 -25.18
C SER A 204 -6.91 17.58 -25.41
N ASN A 205 -8.10 17.57 -26.04
CA ASN A 205 -8.74 16.32 -26.48
C ASN A 205 -7.89 15.61 -27.55
N GLU A 206 -7.19 16.38 -28.39
CA GLU A 206 -6.26 15.89 -29.40
C GLU A 206 -5.08 15.16 -28.74
N ASP A 207 -4.50 15.72 -27.68
CA ASP A 207 -3.42 15.08 -26.90
C ASP A 207 -3.90 13.78 -26.27
N GLU A 208 -5.10 13.77 -25.68
CA GLU A 208 -5.69 12.57 -25.09
C GLU A 208 -5.86 11.47 -26.14
N ARG A 209 -6.35 11.81 -27.33
CA ARG A 209 -6.48 10.88 -28.46
C ARG A 209 -5.13 10.34 -28.93
N MET A 210 -4.10 11.18 -28.96
CA MET A 210 -2.78 10.82 -29.46
C MET A 210 -1.99 9.98 -28.45
N TYR A 211 -2.00 10.36 -27.18
CA TYR A 211 -1.08 9.82 -26.17
C TYR A 211 -1.75 8.87 -25.16
N ILE A 212 -3.00 9.13 -24.76
CA ILE A 212 -3.67 8.38 -23.70
C ILE A 212 -4.58 7.27 -24.25
N HIS A 213 -5.44 7.58 -25.22
CA HIS A 213 -6.37 6.61 -25.80
C HIS A 213 -5.72 5.36 -26.43
N PRO A 214 -4.46 5.39 -26.95
CA PRO A 214 -3.75 4.17 -27.33
C PRO A 214 -3.42 3.23 -26.17
N LEU A 215 -3.39 3.68 -24.92
CA LEU A 215 -2.92 2.86 -23.81
C LEU A 215 -3.88 1.67 -23.54
N PRO A 216 -3.34 0.50 -23.14
CA PRO A 216 -4.16 -0.64 -22.81
C PRO A 216 -4.89 -0.43 -21.48
N LEU A 217 -6.11 -0.96 -21.35
CA LEU A 217 -6.97 -0.70 -20.19
C LEU A 217 -6.36 -1.16 -18.86
N LYS A 218 -5.51 -2.19 -18.88
CA LYS A 218 -4.80 -2.69 -17.69
C LYS A 218 -3.87 -1.65 -17.02
N GLU A 219 -3.51 -0.57 -17.71
CA GLU A 219 -2.69 0.52 -17.15
C GLU A 219 -3.53 1.53 -16.38
N VAL A 220 -4.85 1.55 -16.62
CA VAL A 220 -5.78 2.43 -15.92
C VAL A 220 -5.94 1.95 -14.48
N TRP A 221 -5.99 2.89 -13.51
CA TRP A 221 -6.25 2.52 -12.13
C TRP A 221 -7.52 1.68 -12.04
N GLY A 222 -7.61 0.83 -11.01
CA GLY A 222 -8.82 0.05 -10.78
C GLY A 222 -9.09 -1.05 -11.80
N VAL A 223 -8.39 -1.13 -12.93
CA VAL A 223 -8.47 -2.23 -13.90
C VAL A 223 -7.42 -3.30 -13.54
N GLY A 224 -7.72 -4.08 -12.50
CA GLY A 224 -6.90 -5.24 -12.14
C GLY A 224 -7.07 -6.41 -13.12
N ARG A 225 -6.20 -7.42 -13.06
CA ARG A 225 -6.17 -8.57 -13.98
C ARG A 225 -7.55 -9.16 -14.31
N ARG A 226 -8.36 -9.51 -13.28
CA ARG A 226 -9.69 -10.09 -13.48
C ARG A 226 -10.65 -9.15 -14.21
N ARG A 227 -10.64 -7.85 -13.86
CA ARG A 227 -11.48 -6.84 -14.53
C ARG A 227 -11.05 -6.64 -15.97
N TYR A 228 -9.74 -6.63 -16.22
CA TYR A 228 -9.20 -6.57 -17.58
C TYR A 228 -9.65 -7.77 -18.42
N GLU A 229 -9.63 -8.99 -17.86
CA GLU A 229 -10.16 -10.20 -18.53
C GLU A 229 -11.64 -10.05 -18.90
N HIS A 230 -12.49 -9.51 -18.02
CA HIS A 230 -13.90 -9.22 -18.34
C HIS A 230 -14.06 -8.16 -19.44
N LEU A 231 -13.27 -7.08 -19.41
CA LEU A 231 -13.33 -6.02 -20.42
C LEU A 231 -12.87 -6.52 -21.79
N LEU A 232 -11.83 -7.36 -21.82
CA LEU A 232 -11.37 -8.01 -23.05
C LEU A 232 -12.45 -8.89 -23.67
N ALA A 233 -13.21 -9.64 -22.85
CA ALA A 233 -14.31 -10.46 -23.33
C ALA A 233 -15.45 -9.64 -23.99
N GLU A 234 -15.56 -8.37 -23.63
CA GLU A 234 -16.53 -7.42 -24.20
C GLU A 234 -15.95 -6.62 -25.39
N GLY A 235 -14.75 -6.98 -25.85
CA GLY A 235 -14.07 -6.33 -26.99
C GLY A 235 -13.29 -5.07 -26.63
N TYR A 236 -13.17 -4.73 -25.35
CA TYR A 236 -12.42 -3.57 -24.89
C TYR A 236 -10.98 -3.94 -24.52
N GLN A 237 -10.00 -3.49 -25.32
CA GLN A 237 -8.58 -3.74 -25.05
C GLN A 237 -7.84 -2.47 -24.61
N ARG A 238 -8.15 -1.34 -25.24
CA ARG A 238 -7.49 -0.04 -25.06
C ARG A 238 -8.50 1.02 -24.65
N ILE A 239 -8.00 2.13 -24.10
CA ILE A 239 -8.83 3.26 -23.67
C ILE A 239 -9.69 3.78 -24.84
N ARG A 240 -9.12 3.85 -26.06
CA ARG A 240 -9.83 4.26 -27.28
C ARG A 240 -11.09 3.45 -27.57
N ASP A 241 -11.10 2.16 -27.23
CA ASP A 241 -12.23 1.28 -27.54
C ASP A 241 -13.43 1.73 -26.69
N VAL A 242 -13.18 2.00 -25.41
CA VAL A 242 -14.18 2.50 -24.46
C VAL A 242 -14.64 3.91 -24.82
N VAL A 243 -13.71 4.81 -25.14
CA VAL A 243 -14.04 6.20 -25.51
C VAL A 243 -14.84 6.27 -26.81
N LYS A 244 -14.56 5.39 -27.79
CA LYS A 244 -15.30 5.33 -29.06
C LYS A 244 -16.74 4.90 -28.86
N HIS A 245 -16.99 3.91 -28.00
CA HIS A 245 -18.34 3.42 -27.72
C HIS A 245 -19.10 4.33 -26.76
N ASN A 246 -18.40 4.94 -25.80
CA ASN A 246 -18.93 5.90 -24.82
C ASN A 246 -20.21 5.44 -24.11
N GLU A 247 -20.33 4.13 -23.83
CA GLU A 247 -21.51 3.51 -23.23
C GLU A 247 -21.22 2.98 -21.81
N PRO A 248 -21.71 3.64 -20.74
CA PRO A 248 -21.47 3.21 -19.36
C PRO A 248 -22.23 1.94 -18.96
N ASN A 249 -23.29 1.56 -19.68
CA ASN A 249 -24.18 0.45 -19.30
C ASN A 249 -23.46 -0.89 -19.24
N THR A 250 -22.50 -1.15 -20.15
CA THR A 250 -21.70 -2.37 -20.12
C THR A 250 -20.89 -2.48 -18.83
N PHE A 251 -20.28 -1.38 -18.37
CA PHE A 251 -19.52 -1.36 -17.12
C PHE A 251 -20.43 -1.54 -15.90
N ILE A 252 -21.60 -0.92 -15.91
CA ILE A 252 -22.62 -1.07 -14.86
C ILE A 252 -23.09 -2.53 -14.77
N ARG A 253 -23.34 -3.18 -15.90
CA ARG A 253 -23.72 -4.61 -15.95
C ARG A 253 -22.63 -5.51 -15.37
N LEU A 254 -21.37 -5.27 -15.75
CA LEU A 254 -20.24 -6.13 -15.35
C LEU A 254 -19.83 -5.94 -13.88
N PHE A 255 -19.86 -4.71 -13.39
CA PHE A 255 -19.24 -4.38 -12.10
C PHE A 255 -20.18 -3.69 -11.10
N GLY A 256 -21.47 -3.61 -11.43
CA GLY A 256 -22.50 -2.98 -10.60
C GLY A 256 -22.65 -1.48 -10.85
N PRO A 257 -23.76 -0.89 -10.37
CA PRO A 257 -24.17 0.48 -10.72
C PRO A 257 -23.19 1.56 -10.30
N HIS A 258 -22.65 1.47 -9.08
CA HIS A 258 -21.73 2.48 -8.56
C HIS A 258 -20.32 2.31 -9.12
N PHE A 259 -19.75 1.11 -8.96
CA PHE A 259 -18.38 0.86 -9.37
C PHE A 259 -18.21 0.85 -10.89
N GLY A 260 -19.17 0.28 -11.63
CA GLY A 260 -19.14 0.27 -13.09
C GLY A 260 -19.15 1.67 -13.69
N ARG A 261 -20.06 2.55 -13.24
CA ARG A 261 -20.10 3.96 -13.68
C ARG A 261 -18.79 4.69 -13.37
N MET A 262 -18.32 4.55 -12.14
CA MET A 262 -17.09 5.17 -11.68
C MET A 262 -15.85 4.69 -12.46
N LEU A 263 -15.77 3.39 -12.79
CA LEU A 263 -14.70 2.84 -13.61
C LEU A 263 -14.76 3.35 -15.05
N PHE A 264 -15.95 3.48 -15.62
CA PHE A 264 -16.14 4.08 -16.94
C PHE A 264 -15.66 5.54 -16.97
N GLU A 265 -16.07 6.35 -15.98
CA GLU A 265 -15.65 7.76 -15.86
C GLU A 265 -14.13 7.88 -15.71
N THR A 266 -13.52 6.98 -14.94
CA THR A 266 -12.05 6.86 -14.83
C THR A 266 -11.41 6.61 -16.19
N ILE A 267 -11.85 5.56 -16.90
CA ILE A 267 -11.23 5.11 -18.15
C ILE A 267 -11.34 6.21 -19.22
N THR A 268 -12.45 6.93 -19.24
CA THR A 268 -12.73 8.00 -20.21
C THR A 268 -12.18 9.36 -19.80
N GLY A 269 -11.44 9.46 -18.69
CA GLY A 269 -10.87 10.73 -18.21
C GLY A 269 -11.91 11.72 -17.68
N GLN A 270 -13.14 11.26 -17.43
CA GLN A 270 -14.22 12.08 -16.88
C GLN A 270 -14.21 12.14 -15.34
N ASP A 271 -13.25 11.46 -14.70
CA ASP A 271 -13.06 11.51 -13.26
C ASP A 271 -12.87 12.95 -12.75
N GLN A 272 -13.41 13.21 -11.56
CA GLN A 272 -13.37 14.50 -10.89
C GLN A 272 -12.63 14.38 -9.55
N GLY A 273 -11.58 13.55 -9.51
CA GLY A 273 -10.91 13.19 -8.27
C GLY A 273 -10.27 14.41 -7.61
N ARG A 274 -10.61 14.67 -6.35
CA ARG A 274 -9.99 15.74 -5.56
C ARG A 274 -8.53 15.42 -5.29
N ILE A 275 -7.75 16.46 -5.06
CA ILE A 275 -6.52 16.33 -4.29
C ILE A 275 -6.90 16.20 -2.83
N LEU A 276 -6.56 15.06 -2.24
CA LEU A 276 -6.76 14.79 -0.83
C LEU A 276 -5.47 15.17 -0.10
N GLU A 277 -5.49 16.35 0.52
CA GLU A 277 -4.43 16.77 1.43
C GLU A 277 -4.19 15.70 2.50
N GLU A 278 -2.96 15.61 3.02
CA GLU A 278 -2.64 14.67 4.08
C GLU A 278 -3.52 14.94 5.29
N ASN A 279 -4.53 14.10 5.48
CA ASN A 279 -5.36 14.16 6.65
C ASN A 279 -4.59 13.57 7.84
N TYR A 280 -4.14 14.45 8.74
CA TYR A 280 -3.53 14.06 10.02
C TYR A 280 -4.53 13.31 10.94
N GLU A 281 -5.82 13.32 10.63
CA GLU A 281 -6.91 12.62 11.32
C GLU A 281 -7.47 11.45 10.48
N TYR A 282 -6.59 10.64 9.88
CA TYR A 282 -7.03 9.44 9.19
C TYR A 282 -7.63 8.42 10.18
N SER A 283 -8.83 7.92 9.87
CA SER A 283 -9.42 6.75 10.51
C SER A 283 -9.80 5.71 9.45
N PRO A 284 -9.40 4.44 9.60
CA PRO A 284 -9.59 3.43 8.58
C PRO A 284 -11.08 3.15 8.34
N LYS A 285 -11.53 3.28 7.09
CA LYS A 285 -12.93 3.02 6.69
C LYS A 285 -13.32 1.55 6.84
N TRP A 286 -12.47 0.65 6.37
CA TRP A 286 -12.72 -0.79 6.27
C TRP A 286 -12.03 -1.61 7.37
N GLY A 287 -11.39 -0.91 8.31
CA GLY A 287 -10.79 -1.49 9.49
C GLY A 287 -9.30 -1.75 9.35
N VAL A 288 -8.80 -2.61 10.22
CA VAL A 288 -7.37 -2.89 10.33
C VAL A 288 -7.11 -4.37 10.13
N SER A 289 -6.00 -4.67 9.50
CA SER A 289 -5.55 -6.03 9.26
C SER A 289 -4.07 -6.17 9.56
N TYR A 290 -3.68 -7.42 9.81
CA TYR A 290 -2.31 -7.84 9.93
C TYR A 290 -2.14 -9.10 9.09
N GLY A 291 -1.03 -9.16 8.37
CA GLY A 291 -0.67 -10.32 7.56
C GLY A 291 0.82 -10.57 7.63
N HIS A 292 1.18 -11.84 7.78
CA HIS A 292 2.57 -12.28 7.77
C HIS A 292 2.69 -13.56 6.93
N THR A 293 3.59 -13.53 5.94
CA THR A 293 4.03 -14.73 5.23
C THR A 293 5.45 -15.02 5.66
N PHE A 294 5.66 -16.19 6.26
CA PHE A 294 6.93 -16.61 6.78
C PHE A 294 7.91 -16.96 5.67
N SER A 295 9.20 -16.82 5.95
CA SER A 295 10.25 -17.26 5.02
C SER A 295 10.23 -18.77 4.83
N GLU A 296 10.01 -19.52 5.90
CA GLU A 296 9.80 -20.96 5.97
C GLU A 296 8.51 -21.25 6.74
N GLY A 297 7.72 -22.20 6.27
CA GLY A 297 6.55 -22.62 7.03
C GLY A 297 6.95 -23.30 8.34
N SER A 298 6.13 -23.15 9.36
CA SER A 298 6.35 -23.78 10.67
C SER A 298 5.38 -24.93 10.90
N THR A 299 5.87 -25.97 11.59
CA THR A 299 5.08 -27.09 12.12
C THR A 299 5.05 -27.09 13.65
N ASP A 300 5.50 -26.00 14.27
CA ASP A 300 5.42 -25.79 15.72
C ASP A 300 4.12 -25.05 16.06
N PRO A 301 3.16 -25.69 16.76
CA PRO A 301 1.90 -25.06 17.14
C PRO A 301 2.09 -23.79 17.97
N GLU A 302 3.04 -23.77 18.90
CA GLU A 302 3.22 -22.65 19.82
C GLU A 302 3.80 -21.42 19.10
N ALA A 303 4.73 -21.64 18.16
CA ALA A 303 5.22 -20.57 17.29
C ALA A 303 4.11 -19.96 16.41
N ILE A 304 3.18 -20.78 15.90
CA ILE A 304 2.05 -20.29 15.10
C ILE A 304 1.06 -19.50 15.96
N LYS A 305 0.73 -20.01 17.17
CA LYS A 305 -0.12 -19.31 18.13
C LYS A 305 0.49 -17.97 18.57
N GLY A 306 1.81 -17.93 18.78
CA GLY A 306 2.53 -16.70 19.11
C GLY A 306 2.54 -15.66 17.98
N GLU A 307 2.66 -16.08 16.72
CA GLU A 307 2.53 -15.17 15.58
C GLU A 307 1.09 -14.61 15.42
N LEU A 308 0.06 -15.41 15.72
CA LEU A 308 -1.31 -14.88 15.83
C LEU A 308 -1.45 -13.90 17.00
N ALA A 309 -0.78 -14.14 18.13
CA ALA A 309 -0.77 -13.21 19.25
C ALA A 309 -0.20 -11.84 18.84
N ILE A 310 0.92 -11.82 18.11
CA ILE A 310 1.52 -10.59 17.56
C ILE A 310 0.54 -9.88 16.62
N GLY A 311 -0.10 -10.62 15.72
CA GLY A 311 -1.07 -10.04 14.80
C GLY A 311 -2.26 -9.39 15.52
N ILE A 312 -2.76 -10.05 16.57
CA ILE A 312 -3.86 -9.53 17.41
C ILE A 312 -3.39 -8.32 18.22
N GLU A 313 -2.20 -8.35 18.82
CA GLU A 313 -1.61 -7.20 19.53
C GLU A 313 -1.53 -5.98 18.61
N MET A 314 -1.02 -6.15 17.39
CA MET A 314 -0.90 -5.08 16.40
C MET A 314 -2.26 -4.54 15.94
N ILE A 315 -3.24 -5.42 15.68
CA ILE A 315 -4.60 -5.01 15.32
C ILE A 315 -5.25 -4.24 16.46
N CYS A 316 -5.19 -4.76 17.68
CA CYS A 316 -5.79 -4.11 18.84
C CYS A 316 -5.11 -2.78 19.19
N TYR A 317 -3.78 -2.67 19.07
CA TYR A 317 -3.06 -1.40 19.19
C TYR A 317 -3.58 -0.38 18.18
N ARG A 318 -3.72 -0.75 16.90
CA ARG A 318 -4.25 0.12 15.86
C ARG A 318 -5.71 0.49 16.12
N MET A 319 -6.51 -0.45 16.60
CA MET A 319 -7.90 -0.20 16.98
C MET A 319 -7.99 0.87 18.07
N ARG A 320 -7.17 0.77 19.11
CA ARG A 320 -7.08 1.79 20.18
C ARG A 320 -6.59 3.13 19.65
N ALA A 321 -5.59 3.13 18.77
CA ALA A 321 -5.05 4.33 18.17
C ALA A 321 -6.09 5.11 17.34
N TYR A 322 -6.91 4.40 16.57
CA TYR A 322 -7.98 4.99 15.75
C TYR A 322 -9.31 5.16 16.49
N SER A 323 -9.36 4.84 17.79
CA SER A 323 -10.59 4.82 18.58
C SER A 323 -11.71 3.98 17.96
N ILE A 324 -11.37 2.84 17.35
CA ILE A 324 -12.33 1.89 16.77
C ILE A 324 -12.40 0.62 17.61
N ARG A 325 -13.55 -0.06 17.58
CA ARG A 325 -13.76 -1.37 18.21
C ARG A 325 -14.31 -2.36 17.20
N SER A 326 -14.17 -3.65 17.47
CA SER A 326 -14.70 -4.70 16.60
C SER A 326 -15.28 -5.84 17.43
N SER A 327 -16.37 -6.43 16.93
CA SER A 327 -17.04 -7.59 17.53
C SER A 327 -16.86 -8.87 16.71
N SER A 328 -16.27 -8.76 15.52
CA SER A 328 -16.05 -9.91 14.65
C SER A 328 -14.75 -9.75 13.89
N PHE A 329 -13.99 -10.83 13.85
CA PHE A 329 -12.67 -10.91 13.25
C PHE A 329 -12.63 -12.09 12.29
N GLY A 330 -11.79 -12.00 11.28
CA GLY A 330 -11.62 -13.07 10.31
C GLY A 330 -10.29 -12.98 9.57
N GLY A 331 -9.90 -14.07 8.95
CA GLY A 331 -8.59 -14.20 8.37
C GLY A 331 -8.44 -15.46 7.54
N HIS A 332 -7.20 -15.74 7.13
CA HIS A 332 -6.85 -16.99 6.49
C HIS A 332 -5.51 -17.51 6.98
N ILE A 333 -5.39 -18.84 6.98
CA ILE A 333 -4.15 -19.58 7.18
C ILE A 333 -3.80 -20.25 5.85
N GLY A 334 -2.56 -20.15 5.43
CA GLY A 334 -2.06 -20.79 4.23
C GLY A 334 -0.82 -21.61 4.49
N PHE A 335 -0.50 -22.51 3.57
CA PHE A 335 0.46 -23.60 3.78
C PHE A 335 1.59 -23.56 2.75
N ASP A 336 2.73 -24.19 3.06
CA ASP A 336 3.88 -24.27 2.14
C ASP A 336 3.59 -25.12 0.89
N LYS A 337 2.74 -26.13 1.02
CA LYS A 337 2.44 -27.07 -0.07
C LYS A 337 1.22 -26.59 -0.85
N ASN A 338 1.37 -26.46 -2.17
CA ASN A 338 0.29 -26.14 -3.13
C ASN A 338 -0.89 -27.13 -3.12
N ASN A 339 -0.82 -28.20 -2.34
CA ASN A 339 -1.89 -29.20 -2.24
C ASN A 339 -2.96 -28.85 -1.20
N TYR A 340 -2.76 -27.79 -0.41
CA TYR A 340 -3.77 -27.33 0.55
C TYR A 340 -4.27 -25.94 0.15
N PRO A 341 -5.59 -25.76 -0.05
CA PRO A 341 -6.14 -24.42 -0.21
C PRO A 341 -5.94 -23.63 1.07
N ASN A 342 -5.87 -22.30 0.96
CA ASN A 342 -5.92 -21.44 2.14
C ASN A 342 -7.23 -21.66 2.88
N ILE A 343 -7.16 -21.77 4.20
CA ILE A 343 -8.33 -21.97 5.06
C ILE A 343 -8.71 -20.62 5.65
N GLY A 344 -9.92 -20.16 5.31
CA GLY A 344 -10.53 -18.99 5.93
C GLY A 344 -11.10 -19.35 7.30
N PHE A 345 -11.05 -18.41 8.23
CA PHE A 345 -11.66 -18.54 9.55
C PHE A 345 -12.36 -17.25 9.97
N ARG A 346 -13.30 -17.37 10.89
CA ARG A 346 -14.01 -16.24 11.48
C ARG A 346 -14.35 -16.56 12.93
N PHE A 347 -14.20 -15.56 13.79
CA PHE A 347 -14.67 -15.64 15.17
C PHE A 347 -15.33 -14.32 15.59
N VAL A 348 -16.03 -14.36 16.71
CA VAL A 348 -16.75 -13.22 17.28
C VAL A 348 -16.36 -13.03 18.73
N THR A 349 -16.42 -11.80 19.21
CA THR A 349 -16.31 -11.47 20.63
C THR A 349 -17.69 -11.10 21.18
N PRO A 350 -17.95 -11.29 22.49
CA PRO A 350 -19.26 -10.99 23.09
C PRO A 350 -19.73 -9.55 22.87
N SER A 351 -18.80 -8.62 22.70
CA SER A 351 -19.07 -7.21 22.38
C SER A 351 -18.02 -6.64 21.44
N PHE A 352 -18.26 -5.39 21.01
CA PHE A 352 -17.22 -4.56 20.43
C PHE A 352 -16.12 -4.32 21.46
N THR A 353 -14.90 -4.76 21.16
CA THR A 353 -13.74 -4.63 22.03
C THR A 353 -12.49 -4.29 21.22
N TYR A 354 -11.47 -3.78 21.91
CA TYR A 354 -10.09 -3.68 21.41
C TYR A 354 -9.10 -4.30 22.41
N ILE A 355 -9.60 -5.08 23.37
CA ILE A 355 -8.80 -5.68 24.43
C ILE A 355 -8.16 -6.95 23.89
N THR A 356 -6.83 -6.93 23.79
CA THR A 356 -6.03 -7.99 23.16
C THR A 356 -6.30 -9.36 23.78
N LYS A 357 -6.45 -9.45 25.11
CA LYS A 357 -6.78 -10.71 25.80
C LYS A 357 -8.08 -11.32 25.29
N TYR A 358 -9.17 -10.56 25.26
CA TYR A 358 -10.47 -11.07 24.83
C TYR A 358 -10.44 -11.54 23.38
N VAL A 359 -9.82 -10.76 22.49
CA VAL A 359 -9.70 -11.12 21.07
C VAL A 359 -8.85 -12.39 20.89
N TYR A 360 -7.75 -12.52 21.63
CA TYR A 360 -6.90 -13.71 21.57
C TYR A 360 -7.60 -14.96 22.09
N ASP A 361 -8.27 -14.86 23.25
CA ASP A 361 -8.89 -16.02 23.88
C ASP A 361 -10.02 -16.57 22.98
N GLU A 362 -10.83 -15.72 22.35
CA GLU A 362 -11.84 -16.18 21.37
C GLU A 362 -11.22 -16.72 20.07
N CYS A 363 -10.12 -16.12 19.60
CA CYS A 363 -9.38 -16.63 18.45
C CYS A 363 -8.85 -18.05 18.69
N MET A 364 -8.32 -18.33 19.88
CA MET A 364 -7.76 -19.64 20.21
C MET A 364 -8.83 -20.71 20.39
N LYS A 365 -10.02 -20.38 20.89
CA LYS A 365 -11.14 -21.33 20.94
C LYS A 365 -11.48 -21.86 19.55
N GLU A 366 -11.41 -21.01 18.53
CA GLU A 366 -11.71 -21.38 17.15
C GLU A 366 -10.53 -22.10 16.46
N LEU A 367 -9.29 -21.65 16.71
CA LEU A 367 -8.14 -22.05 15.88
C LEU A 367 -7.15 -23.01 16.53
N ALA A 368 -7.13 -23.17 17.86
CA ALA A 368 -6.07 -23.93 18.53
C ALA A 368 -6.03 -25.40 18.04
N GLU A 369 -7.17 -26.09 18.04
CA GLU A 369 -7.27 -27.47 17.59
C GLU A 369 -6.91 -27.63 16.10
N LEU A 370 -7.30 -26.65 15.28
CA LEU A 370 -6.99 -26.63 13.85
C LEU A 370 -5.48 -26.53 13.62
N ILE A 371 -4.82 -25.59 14.31
CA ILE A 371 -3.37 -25.37 14.23
C ILE A 371 -2.61 -26.62 14.69
N GLU A 372 -3.01 -27.18 15.83
CA GLU A 372 -2.39 -28.39 16.38
C GLU A 372 -2.55 -29.58 15.43
N SER A 373 -3.74 -29.79 14.88
CA SER A 373 -4.02 -30.86 13.91
C SER A 373 -3.11 -30.79 12.68
N PHE A 374 -2.95 -29.60 12.07
CA PHE A 374 -2.07 -29.45 10.92
C PHE A 374 -0.60 -29.65 11.27
N CYS A 375 -0.15 -29.07 12.38
CA CYS A 375 1.24 -29.16 12.85
C CYS A 375 1.62 -30.60 13.22
N HIS A 376 0.74 -31.35 13.91
CA HIS A 376 0.93 -32.76 14.23
C HIS A 376 1.02 -33.63 12.98
N ARG A 377 0.26 -33.30 11.93
CA ARG A 377 0.33 -33.94 10.61
C ARG A 377 1.53 -33.50 9.78
N LYS A 378 2.45 -32.70 10.34
CA LYS A 378 3.64 -32.15 9.68
C LYS A 378 3.30 -31.32 8.43
N ILE A 379 2.15 -30.66 8.45
CA ILE A 379 1.73 -29.73 7.42
C ILE A 379 2.17 -28.33 7.87
N ALA A 380 3.17 -27.77 7.19
CA ALA A 380 3.75 -26.49 7.57
C ALA A 380 2.84 -25.32 7.18
N ILE A 381 2.50 -24.49 8.18
CA ILE A 381 1.76 -23.24 8.00
C ILE A 381 2.76 -22.16 7.57
N ARG A 382 2.48 -21.49 6.44
CA ARG A 382 3.36 -20.50 5.81
C ARG A 382 2.86 -19.06 5.94
N ASN A 383 1.55 -18.86 5.92
CA ASN A 383 1.00 -17.52 6.01
C ASN A 383 -0.18 -17.47 6.98
N LEU A 384 -0.33 -16.30 7.58
CA LEU A 384 -1.49 -15.95 8.39
C LEU A 384 -1.89 -14.52 8.09
N THR A 385 -3.21 -14.31 8.10
CA THR A 385 -3.79 -12.98 8.15
C THR A 385 -4.93 -12.95 9.14
N ILE A 386 -5.14 -11.79 9.73
CA ILE A 386 -6.28 -11.51 10.59
C ILE A 386 -6.72 -10.07 10.33
N SER A 387 -8.02 -9.82 10.42
CA SER A 387 -8.65 -8.55 10.08
C SER A 387 -9.94 -8.34 10.85
N THR A 388 -10.28 -7.08 11.10
CA THR A 388 -11.59 -6.69 11.63
C THR A 388 -12.68 -6.82 10.57
N GLN A 389 -13.86 -7.33 10.92
CA GLN A 389 -14.99 -7.51 10.00
C GLN A 389 -16.16 -6.60 10.36
N ASN A 390 -16.62 -6.65 11.62
CA ASN A 390 -17.71 -5.81 12.10
C ASN A 390 -17.17 -4.76 13.08
N MET A 391 -17.22 -3.49 12.71
CA MET A 391 -16.61 -2.41 13.50
C MET A 391 -17.63 -1.42 14.02
N ASP A 392 -17.36 -0.95 15.23
CA ASP A 392 -18.00 0.23 15.81
C ASP A 392 -16.97 1.35 15.87
N LYS A 393 -17.36 2.51 15.33
CA LYS A 393 -16.57 3.75 15.34
C LYS A 393 -17.23 4.84 16.17
N THR A 394 -18.39 4.54 16.74
CA THR A 394 -19.06 5.43 17.67
C THR A 394 -18.41 5.28 19.04
N SER A 395 -18.49 6.32 19.87
CA SER A 395 -18.15 6.21 21.29
C SER A 395 -19.31 5.64 22.10
N GLN A 396 -20.30 5.01 21.45
CA GLN A 396 -21.52 4.58 22.12
C GLN A 396 -21.21 3.42 23.06
N MET A 397 -21.50 3.61 24.33
CA MET A 397 -21.28 2.59 25.34
C MET A 397 -22.34 1.50 25.21
N ASN A 398 -21.90 0.24 25.15
CA ASN A 398 -22.80 -0.90 25.25
C ASN A 398 -23.29 -1.01 26.71
N LEU A 399 -24.60 -1.22 26.88
CA LEU A 399 -25.27 -1.23 28.18
C LEU A 399 -25.01 -2.53 28.95
N PHE A 400 -24.79 -3.64 28.25
CA PHE A 400 -24.75 -5.00 28.84
C PHE A 400 -23.35 -5.59 28.93
N PHE A 401 -22.39 -5.07 28.16
CA PHE A 401 -21.01 -5.50 28.22
C PHE A 401 -20.08 -4.30 28.08
N ARG A 402 -19.14 -4.17 29.01
CA ARG A 402 -18.12 -3.13 29.00
C ARG A 402 -16.77 -3.80 29.15
N ASP A 403 -15.82 -3.38 28.33
CA ASP A 403 -14.42 -3.69 28.59
C ASP A 403 -14.08 -3.24 30.01
N GLU A 404 -13.50 -4.13 30.82
CA GLU A 404 -13.16 -3.83 32.20
C GLU A 404 -12.16 -2.67 32.27
N ALA A 405 -12.40 -1.72 33.18
CA ALA A 405 -11.57 -0.52 33.31
C ALA A 405 -10.09 -0.86 33.55
N GLU A 406 -9.83 -1.92 34.33
CA GLU A 406 -8.49 -2.41 34.60
C GLU A 406 -7.79 -2.87 33.31
N HIS A 407 -8.47 -3.63 32.46
CA HIS A 407 -7.93 -4.10 31.19
C HIS A 407 -7.65 -2.94 30.23
N ILE A 408 -8.56 -1.97 30.14
CA ILE A 408 -8.35 -0.77 29.32
C ILE A 408 -7.09 -0.02 29.77
N GLN A 409 -7.00 0.29 31.07
CA GLN A 409 -5.87 1.03 31.63
C GLN A 409 -4.55 0.28 31.43
N ARG A 410 -4.55 -1.05 31.63
CA ARG A 410 -3.38 -1.91 31.43
C ARG A 410 -2.86 -1.85 30.00
N TYR A 411 -3.71 -2.06 29.00
CA TYR A 411 -3.26 -2.03 27.60
C TYR A 411 -2.85 -0.63 27.15
N GLN A 412 -3.53 0.43 27.60
CA GLN A 412 -3.10 1.80 27.34
C GLN A 412 -1.73 2.12 27.97
N ALA A 413 -1.45 1.59 29.17
CA ALA A 413 -0.15 1.75 29.81
C ALA A 413 0.95 1.03 29.02
N ILE A 414 0.72 -0.22 28.60
CA ILE A 414 1.63 -0.98 27.73
C ILE A 414 1.92 -0.20 26.45
N ASP A 415 0.89 0.31 25.78
CA ASP A 415 1.04 1.07 24.54
C ASP A 415 1.86 2.35 24.75
N ARG A 416 1.63 3.10 25.84
CA ARG A 416 2.41 4.30 26.18
C ARG A 416 3.88 3.99 26.45
N ILE A 417 4.17 2.88 27.14
CA ILE A 417 5.55 2.43 27.41
C ILE A 417 6.23 2.09 26.08
N ASN A 418 5.59 1.29 25.24
CA ASN A 418 6.14 0.90 23.95
C ASN A 418 6.31 2.08 22.99
N ASN A 419 5.39 3.06 23.00
CA ASN A 419 5.51 4.26 22.17
C ASN A 419 6.72 5.12 22.57
N ARG A 420 7.06 5.16 23.86
CA ARG A 420 8.16 5.99 24.39
C ARG A 420 9.52 5.30 24.30
N TYR A 421 9.59 4.03 24.66
CA TYR A 421 10.87 3.32 24.82
C TYR A 421 11.17 2.37 23.65
N GLY A 422 10.23 2.21 22.73
CA GLY A 422 10.36 1.33 21.56
C GLY A 422 9.43 0.13 21.63
N LYS A 423 9.03 -0.36 20.44
CA LYS A 423 8.19 -1.56 20.32
C LYS A 423 8.87 -2.76 20.96
N GLY A 424 8.09 -3.59 21.66
CA GLY A 424 8.58 -4.79 22.34
C GLY A 424 9.16 -4.57 23.73
N THR A 425 9.21 -3.32 24.24
CA THR A 425 9.65 -3.03 25.62
C THR A 425 8.82 -3.81 26.65
N VAL A 426 7.50 -3.82 26.47
CA VAL A 426 6.58 -4.68 27.21
C VAL A 426 5.74 -5.46 26.21
N GLN A 427 5.81 -6.78 26.29
CA GLN A 427 5.09 -7.69 25.41
C GLN A 427 4.59 -8.90 26.19
N THR A 428 3.61 -9.59 25.63
CA THR A 428 3.11 -10.81 26.27
C THR A 428 4.10 -11.96 26.07
N ALA A 429 4.24 -12.85 27.06
CA ALA A 429 5.17 -13.98 26.95
C ALA A 429 4.90 -14.86 25.72
N ARG A 430 3.65 -14.94 25.26
CA ARG A 430 3.26 -15.70 24.07
C ARG A 430 3.80 -15.10 22.76
N SER A 431 3.97 -13.78 22.66
CA SER A 431 4.53 -13.15 21.46
C SER A 431 6.05 -13.35 21.33
N LEU A 432 6.70 -13.94 22.34
CA LEU A 432 8.08 -14.44 22.24
C LEU A 432 8.19 -15.71 21.40
N TYR A 433 7.13 -16.51 21.30
CA TYR A 433 7.12 -17.71 20.47
C TYR A 433 6.87 -17.30 19.01
N ARG A 434 7.95 -17.15 18.25
CA ARG A 434 7.90 -16.68 16.86
C ARG A 434 8.39 -17.74 15.89
N VAL A 435 7.83 -17.73 14.69
CA VAL A 435 8.41 -18.48 13.58
C VAL A 435 9.72 -17.80 13.20
N GLN A 436 10.83 -18.49 13.41
CA GLN A 436 12.15 -17.97 13.07
C GLN A 436 12.28 -17.76 11.56
N GLY A 437 12.92 -16.65 11.16
CA GLY A 437 13.34 -16.43 9.79
C GLY A 437 13.37 -14.97 9.39
N ASN A 438 14.03 -14.71 8.26
CA ASN A 438 14.17 -13.36 7.73
C ASN A 438 12.86 -12.88 7.12
N THR A 439 12.39 -11.71 7.53
CA THR A 439 11.34 -11.00 6.80
C THR A 439 11.96 -9.96 5.87
N HIS A 440 11.19 -9.50 4.89
CA HIS A 440 11.57 -8.43 3.96
C HIS A 440 11.89 -7.08 4.64
N PHE A 441 11.55 -6.94 5.91
CA PHE A 441 11.71 -5.72 6.69
C PHE A 441 12.88 -5.92 7.65
N LEU A 442 13.95 -5.15 7.46
CA LEU A 442 15.14 -5.19 8.32
C LEU A 442 14.78 -5.01 9.81
N GLU A 443 13.81 -4.15 10.11
CA GLU A 443 13.34 -3.85 11.47
C GLU A 443 12.66 -5.03 12.19
N ARG A 444 12.21 -6.05 11.45
CA ARG A 444 11.63 -7.27 12.04
C ARG A 444 12.66 -8.37 12.30
N ASN A 445 13.89 -8.18 11.81
CA ASN A 445 14.99 -9.13 12.00
C ASN A 445 15.86 -8.74 13.22
N SER A 446 15.70 -7.54 13.76
CA SER A 446 16.32 -7.07 15.00
C SER A 446 15.38 -7.36 16.18
N GLY A 447 15.35 -8.62 16.60
CA GLY A 447 14.81 -9.09 17.87
C GLY A 447 15.87 -9.89 18.60
#